data_AF-A0A7S4ZVC4-F1
#
_entry.id   AF-A0A7S4ZVC4-F1
#
_cell.length_a   1.000
_cell.length_b   1.000
_cell.length_c   1.000
_cell.angle_alpha   90.00
_cell.angle_beta   90.00
_cell.angle_gamma   90.00
#
_symmetry.space_group_name_H-M   'P 1'
#
loop_
_entity.id
_entity.type
_entity.pdbx_description
1 polymer ?
#
loop_
_entity_poly.entity_id
_entity_poly.type
_entity_poly.pdbx_seq_one_letter_code
_entity_poly.pdbx_strand_id
1 'polypeptide(L)'
;MLFETAARKYMDRATYTFLQTPFVRVSEEVSIAPENLRADWLDLTQRTIQAIGPAEGLTPYLALLRQIRADFDVRTLPSSLVWMPQTLRPISTARKELFLKQLEANIRDVPANAPALSLALAGQWVFEFKYIFALFAKPKAGYESGTFTGDPGMDLAIAAEAASYAAFANDGRDLEDRIEKALESQRAQFETVLLQGQQAVNRLNENIIDLQSKDEELRTKIDGYEETLVDLIKRRAAADTALTGLEERVSKSDDNIEKFTKAIERKYAMGATRDYWNNQAKTAGRDFWISVFIMAVLLIGGALTLIFGHTAILNTLQDILITPESLRPDLTLIQLTVISINRLILIVLPLALLIWFARLVVRYMNRSLALADDAQLRQAMMDTFLRLDIDSELSKEERNVMLSALYRPGPGQSPDLPDFPNVIELINKIPIGK
;
A
#
# COMPACT_ATOMS: atom_id res chain seq x y z
N MET A 1 -61.42 2.32 -49.50
CA MET A 1 -61.89 1.07 -50.16
C MET A 1 -61.68 -0.22 -49.36
N LEU A 2 -60.49 -0.59 -48.86
CA LEU A 2 -60.36 -1.81 -48.02
C LEU A 2 -61.01 -1.72 -46.63
N PHE A 3 -61.18 -0.51 -46.10
CA PHE A 3 -61.86 -0.26 -44.82
C PHE A 3 -63.40 -0.25 -44.91
N GLU A 4 -63.97 0.16 -46.04
CA GLU A 4 -65.43 0.20 -46.27
C GLU A 4 -66.04 -1.20 -46.41
N THR A 5 -65.32 -2.10 -47.06
CA THR A 5 -65.74 -3.50 -47.21
C THR A 5 -65.58 -4.28 -45.91
N ALA A 6 -64.67 -3.85 -45.03
CA ALA A 6 -64.49 -4.44 -43.70
C ALA A 6 -65.60 -3.96 -42.74
N ALA A 7 -65.89 -2.66 -42.67
CA ALA A 7 -66.87 -2.10 -41.73
C ALA A 7 -68.30 -2.64 -41.91
N ARG A 8 -68.71 -3.00 -43.13
CA ARG A 8 -70.02 -3.65 -43.39
C ARG A 8 -70.13 -5.09 -42.90
N LYS A 9 -69.03 -5.74 -42.48
CA LYS A 9 -68.99 -7.17 -42.17
C LYS A 9 -69.06 -7.52 -40.68
N TYR A 10 -69.04 -6.54 -39.76
CA TYR A 10 -68.73 -6.83 -38.36
C TYR A 10 -69.87 -6.76 -37.34
N MET A 11 -71.00 -6.07 -37.56
CA MET A 11 -72.19 -6.34 -36.72
C MET A 11 -73.50 -6.11 -37.47
N ASP A 12 -74.37 -7.11 -37.50
CA ASP A 12 -75.69 -6.98 -38.15
C ASP A 12 -76.70 -6.28 -37.21
N ARG A 13 -77.76 -5.72 -37.80
CA ARG A 13 -78.77 -4.95 -37.05
C ARG A 13 -79.50 -5.81 -36.01
N ALA A 14 -79.64 -7.11 -36.27
CA ALA A 14 -80.26 -8.05 -35.34
C ALA A 14 -79.39 -8.23 -34.08
N THR A 15 -78.09 -8.45 -34.26
CA THR A 15 -77.13 -8.55 -33.15
C THR A 15 -77.05 -7.25 -32.37
N TYR A 16 -77.03 -6.10 -33.03
CA TYR A 16 -77.12 -4.80 -32.34
C TYR A 16 -78.36 -4.72 -31.46
N THR A 17 -79.53 -4.96 -32.04
CA THR A 17 -80.81 -4.85 -31.32
C THR A 17 -80.87 -5.80 -30.14
N PHE A 18 -80.34 -7.02 -30.30
CA PHE A 18 -80.20 -7.99 -29.21
C PHE A 18 -79.29 -7.47 -28.09
N LEU A 19 -78.11 -6.96 -28.42
CA LEU A 19 -77.16 -6.42 -27.44
C LEU A 19 -77.70 -5.19 -26.70
N GLN A 20 -78.66 -4.48 -27.28
CA GLN A 20 -79.34 -3.35 -26.62
C GLN A 20 -80.42 -3.77 -25.61
N THR A 21 -80.86 -5.03 -25.64
CA THR A 21 -81.98 -5.54 -24.83
C THR A 21 -81.89 -5.24 -23.33
N PRO A 22 -80.75 -5.46 -22.63
CA PRO A 22 -80.70 -5.30 -21.18
C PRO A 22 -80.83 -3.83 -20.72
N PHE A 23 -80.64 -2.87 -21.62
CA PHE A 23 -80.63 -1.45 -21.26
C PHE A 23 -82.03 -0.82 -21.28
N VAL A 24 -82.24 0.14 -20.39
CA VAL A 24 -83.43 0.99 -20.34
C VAL A 24 -83.44 1.88 -21.60
N ARG A 25 -84.61 2.10 -22.19
CA ARG A 25 -84.71 2.92 -23.40
C ARG A 25 -84.59 4.39 -23.01
N VAL A 26 -84.01 5.22 -23.89
CA VAL A 26 -83.79 6.66 -23.66
C VAL A 26 -85.08 7.42 -23.29
N SER A 27 -86.26 6.88 -23.59
CA SER A 27 -87.57 7.46 -23.28
C SER A 27 -88.14 7.13 -21.88
N GLU A 28 -87.46 6.33 -21.06
CA GLU A 28 -87.91 5.92 -19.72
C GLU A 28 -87.11 6.70 -18.65
N GLU A 29 -87.74 7.65 -17.92
CA GLU A 29 -87.09 8.35 -16.80
C GLU A 29 -86.91 7.38 -15.61
N VAL A 30 -85.66 7.10 -15.25
CA VAL A 30 -85.35 6.27 -14.07
C VAL A 30 -84.29 6.98 -13.22
N SER A 31 -84.65 7.33 -11.98
CA SER A 31 -83.70 7.78 -10.96
C SER A 31 -83.06 6.55 -10.31
N ILE A 32 -81.76 6.34 -10.52
CA ILE A 32 -81.02 5.17 -9.99
C ILE A 32 -79.85 5.65 -9.14
N ALA A 33 -79.76 5.14 -7.91
CA ALA A 33 -78.61 5.37 -7.04
C ALA A 33 -77.33 4.70 -7.60
N PRO A 34 -76.14 5.31 -7.46
CA PRO A 34 -74.93 4.87 -8.20
C PRO A 34 -74.43 3.49 -7.80
N GLU A 35 -74.64 3.14 -6.53
CA GLU A 35 -74.28 1.84 -5.97
C GLU A 35 -75.10 0.71 -6.59
N ASN A 36 -76.37 0.99 -6.90
CA ASN A 36 -77.28 0.02 -7.55
C ASN A 36 -76.87 -0.19 -9.02
N LEU A 37 -76.51 0.89 -9.74
CA LEU A 37 -76.04 0.79 -11.11
C LEU A 37 -74.76 -0.06 -11.23
N ARG A 38 -73.79 0.17 -10.34
CA ARG A 38 -72.55 -0.64 -10.29
C ARG A 38 -72.84 -2.11 -9.98
N ALA A 39 -73.73 -2.38 -9.01
CA ALA A 39 -74.11 -3.74 -8.66
C ALA A 39 -74.80 -4.46 -9.83
N ASP A 40 -75.70 -3.79 -10.55
CA ASP A 40 -76.39 -4.35 -11.71
C ASP A 40 -75.45 -4.69 -12.87
N TRP A 41 -74.44 -3.85 -13.12
CA TRP A 41 -73.43 -4.07 -14.14
C TRP A 41 -72.46 -5.21 -13.77
N LEU A 42 -72.07 -5.32 -12.50
CA LEU A 42 -71.28 -6.45 -11.99
C LEU A 42 -72.05 -7.77 -12.09
N ASP A 43 -73.35 -7.75 -11.77
CA ASP A 43 -74.22 -8.90 -11.89
C ASP A 43 -74.40 -9.33 -13.36
N LEU A 44 -74.70 -8.39 -14.25
CA LEU A 44 -74.89 -8.67 -15.67
C LEU A 44 -73.63 -9.23 -16.33
N THR A 45 -72.47 -8.62 -16.10
CA THR A 45 -71.20 -9.12 -16.65
C THR A 45 -70.85 -10.50 -16.10
N GLN A 46 -71.05 -10.75 -14.80
CA GLN A 46 -70.82 -12.06 -14.20
C GLN A 46 -71.72 -13.14 -14.77
N ARG A 47 -73.02 -12.86 -14.93
CA ARG A 47 -73.98 -13.82 -15.47
C ARG A 47 -73.80 -14.04 -16.96
N THR A 48 -73.34 -13.03 -17.70
CA THR A 48 -72.92 -13.17 -19.10
C THR A 48 -71.73 -14.13 -19.23
N ILE A 49 -70.71 -14.00 -18.36
CA ILE A 49 -69.56 -14.92 -18.32
C ILE A 49 -70.01 -16.36 -18.02
N GLN A 50 -70.96 -16.53 -17.10
CA GLN A 50 -71.53 -17.84 -16.77
C GLN A 50 -72.34 -18.45 -17.92
N ALA A 51 -73.15 -17.62 -18.62
CA ALA A 51 -73.95 -18.03 -19.76
C ALA A 51 -73.10 -18.52 -20.94
N ILE A 52 -71.96 -17.86 -21.21
CA ILE A 52 -71.03 -18.25 -22.27
C ILE A 52 -70.37 -19.61 -21.96
N GLY A 53 -70.08 -19.90 -20.69
CA GLY A 53 -69.50 -21.19 -20.26
C GLY A 53 -68.06 -21.42 -20.76
N PRO A 54 -67.39 -22.54 -20.40
CA PRO A 54 -65.99 -22.79 -20.71
C PRO A 54 -65.75 -23.43 -22.10
N ALA A 55 -66.57 -23.11 -23.11
CA ALA A 55 -66.48 -23.77 -24.42
C ALA A 55 -65.11 -23.57 -25.11
N GLU A 56 -64.59 -24.63 -25.72
CA GLU A 56 -63.32 -24.60 -26.47
C GLU A 56 -63.39 -23.57 -27.61
N GLY A 57 -62.41 -22.66 -27.68
CA GLY A 57 -62.34 -21.59 -28.68
C GLY A 57 -62.87 -20.21 -28.24
N LEU A 58 -63.55 -20.11 -27.10
CA LEU A 58 -64.03 -18.83 -26.52
C LEU A 58 -63.14 -18.29 -25.39
N THR A 59 -62.06 -19.01 -25.06
CA THR A 59 -61.12 -18.70 -23.97
C THR A 59 -60.58 -17.27 -23.99
N PRO A 60 -60.16 -16.70 -25.14
CA PRO A 60 -59.66 -15.34 -25.19
C PRO A 60 -60.73 -14.30 -24.82
N TYR A 61 -61.94 -14.45 -25.36
CA TYR A 61 -63.07 -13.54 -25.09
C TYR A 61 -63.53 -13.61 -23.63
N LEU A 62 -63.57 -14.83 -23.06
CA LEU A 62 -63.88 -15.03 -21.65
C LEU A 62 -62.82 -14.42 -20.73
N ALA A 63 -61.54 -14.50 -21.09
CA ALA A 63 -60.47 -13.86 -20.34
C ALA A 63 -60.67 -12.34 -20.31
N LEU A 64 -61.02 -11.75 -21.46
CA LEU A 64 -61.32 -10.32 -21.57
C LEU A 64 -62.51 -9.90 -20.71
N LEU A 65 -63.65 -10.61 -20.81
CA LEU A 65 -64.84 -10.28 -20.03
C LEU A 65 -64.57 -10.38 -18.52
N ARG A 66 -63.77 -11.37 -18.09
CA ARG A 66 -63.33 -11.50 -16.70
C ARG A 66 -62.45 -10.36 -16.26
N GLN A 67 -61.53 -9.90 -17.13
CA GLN A 67 -60.68 -8.76 -16.84
C GLN A 67 -61.49 -7.47 -16.73
N ILE A 68 -62.41 -7.21 -17.67
CA ILE A 68 -63.33 -6.05 -17.61
C ILE A 68 -64.13 -6.05 -16.31
N ARG A 69 -64.67 -7.21 -15.91
CA ARG A 69 -65.40 -7.34 -14.64
C ARG A 69 -64.49 -7.06 -13.44
N ALA A 70 -63.28 -7.63 -13.41
CA ALA A 70 -62.33 -7.43 -12.32
C ALA A 70 -61.94 -5.95 -12.18
N ASP A 71 -61.68 -5.30 -13.31
CA ASP A 71 -61.38 -3.87 -13.40
C ASP A 71 -62.55 -2.99 -12.91
N PHE A 72 -63.79 -3.38 -13.21
CA PHE A 72 -64.98 -2.67 -12.73
C PHE A 72 -65.22 -2.87 -11.23
N ASP A 73 -64.84 -4.02 -10.66
CA ASP A 73 -64.96 -4.28 -9.22
C ASP A 73 -63.93 -3.48 -8.38
N VAL A 74 -62.74 -3.24 -8.92
CA VAL A 74 -61.70 -2.48 -8.20
C VAL A 74 -61.79 -0.96 -8.37
N ARG A 75 -62.71 -0.46 -9.21
CA ARG A 75 -62.88 1.00 -9.46
C ARG A 75 -64.12 1.57 -8.78
N THR A 76 -63.99 2.78 -8.25
CA THR A 76 -65.08 3.53 -7.61
C THR A 76 -65.69 4.52 -8.59
N LEU A 77 -67.02 4.54 -8.74
CA LEU A 77 -67.73 5.56 -9.52
C LEU A 77 -67.93 6.83 -8.66
N PRO A 78 -67.42 8.00 -9.06
CA PRO A 78 -67.69 9.26 -8.39
C PRO A 78 -69.18 9.59 -8.28
N SER A 79 -69.62 10.11 -7.14
CA SER A 79 -71.00 10.59 -6.90
C SER A 79 -71.40 11.82 -7.73
N SER A 80 -70.50 12.35 -8.57
CA SER A 80 -70.79 13.42 -9.55
C SER A 80 -71.26 12.90 -10.91
N LEU A 81 -71.06 11.62 -11.22
CA LEU A 81 -71.50 10.99 -12.49
C LEU A 81 -73.01 10.67 -12.52
N VAL A 82 -73.70 10.88 -11.39
CA VAL A 82 -75.10 10.51 -11.14
C VAL A 82 -76.09 11.30 -12.00
N TRP A 83 -75.67 12.45 -12.51
CA TRP A 83 -76.50 13.34 -13.33
C TRP A 83 -76.29 13.14 -14.83
N MET A 84 -75.45 12.18 -15.23
CA MET A 84 -75.15 11.89 -16.64
C MET A 84 -75.65 10.48 -17.03
N PRO A 85 -76.96 10.30 -17.30
CA PRO A 85 -77.50 9.05 -17.85
C PRO A 85 -76.89 8.67 -19.22
N GLN A 86 -76.04 9.53 -19.79
CA GLN A 86 -75.30 9.32 -21.04
C GLN A 86 -73.94 8.61 -20.84
N THR A 87 -73.51 8.35 -19.61
CA THR A 87 -72.17 7.76 -19.33
C THR A 87 -72.19 6.26 -19.08
N LEU A 88 -73.16 5.76 -18.30
CA LEU A 88 -73.48 4.33 -18.18
C LEU A 88 -74.98 4.15 -18.34
N ARG A 89 -75.38 3.27 -19.23
CA ARG A 89 -76.80 3.05 -19.47
C ARG A 89 -77.40 2.20 -18.37
N PRO A 90 -78.54 2.62 -17.79
CA PRO A 90 -79.18 1.86 -16.74
C PRO A 90 -79.71 0.52 -17.26
N ILE A 91 -79.61 -0.52 -16.43
CA ILE A 91 -80.03 -1.89 -16.75
C ILE A 91 -81.42 -2.13 -16.17
N SER A 92 -82.36 -2.62 -16.97
CA SER A 92 -83.68 -3.02 -16.49
C SER A 92 -83.64 -4.45 -15.98
N THR A 93 -84.05 -4.72 -14.73
CA THR A 93 -84.02 -6.07 -14.16
C THR A 93 -84.83 -7.07 -14.98
N ALA A 94 -86.02 -6.69 -15.47
CA ALA A 94 -86.85 -7.56 -16.29
C ALA A 94 -86.23 -7.85 -17.67
N ARG A 95 -85.59 -6.86 -18.31
CA ARG A 95 -84.93 -7.04 -19.60
C ARG A 95 -83.60 -7.77 -19.48
N LYS A 96 -82.90 -7.61 -18.36
CA LYS A 96 -81.68 -8.35 -18.00
C LYS A 96 -81.95 -9.85 -18.01
N GLU A 97 -83.01 -10.31 -17.35
CA GLU A 97 -83.38 -11.73 -17.34
C GLU A 97 -83.72 -12.25 -18.74
N LEU A 98 -84.46 -11.45 -19.53
CA LEU A 98 -84.79 -11.79 -20.90
C LEU A 98 -83.53 -11.94 -21.78
N PHE A 99 -82.62 -10.97 -21.69
CA PHE A 99 -81.36 -10.97 -22.41
C PHE A 99 -80.52 -12.19 -22.06
N LEU A 100 -80.36 -12.50 -20.76
CA LEU A 100 -79.56 -13.64 -20.32
C LEU A 100 -80.14 -14.98 -20.79
N LYS A 101 -81.47 -15.13 -20.74
CA LYS A 101 -82.13 -16.34 -21.26
C LYS A 101 -81.94 -16.51 -22.77
N GLN A 102 -82.03 -15.41 -23.52
CA GLN A 102 -81.78 -15.42 -24.97
C GLN A 102 -80.31 -15.67 -25.31
N LEU A 103 -79.40 -15.13 -24.50
CA LEU A 103 -77.96 -15.36 -24.65
C LEU A 103 -77.62 -16.84 -24.44
N GLU A 104 -78.15 -17.47 -23.40
CA GLU A 104 -77.95 -18.89 -23.13
C GLU A 104 -78.46 -19.75 -24.29
N ALA A 105 -79.65 -19.45 -24.83
CA ALA A 105 -80.20 -20.15 -25.99
C ALA A 105 -79.32 -19.97 -27.24
N ASN A 106 -78.89 -18.73 -27.55
CA ASN A 106 -78.08 -18.44 -28.74
C ASN A 106 -76.68 -19.07 -28.69
N ILE A 107 -76.11 -19.26 -27.51
CA ILE A 107 -74.77 -19.86 -27.34
C ILE A 107 -74.86 -21.39 -27.28
N ARG A 108 -75.84 -21.94 -26.55
CA ARG A 108 -75.97 -23.40 -26.37
C ARG A 108 -76.65 -24.10 -27.53
N ASP A 109 -77.66 -23.48 -28.13
CA ASP A 109 -78.47 -24.11 -29.18
C ASP A 109 -77.90 -23.85 -30.59
N VAL A 110 -77.05 -22.82 -30.78
CA VAL A 110 -76.39 -22.49 -32.06
C VAL A 110 -74.88 -22.20 -31.88
N PRO A 111 -74.04 -23.23 -31.64
CA PRO A 111 -72.63 -23.06 -31.28
C PRO A 111 -71.78 -22.35 -32.34
N ALA A 112 -72.17 -22.42 -33.61
CA ALA A 112 -71.44 -21.80 -34.72
C ALA A 112 -71.38 -20.26 -34.64
N ASN A 113 -72.37 -19.63 -33.99
CA ASN A 113 -72.43 -18.17 -33.84
C ASN A 113 -71.74 -17.66 -32.57
N ALA A 114 -71.34 -18.57 -31.67
CA ALA A 114 -70.81 -18.22 -30.36
C ALA A 114 -69.53 -17.35 -30.42
N PRO A 115 -68.55 -17.56 -31.34
CA PRO A 115 -67.36 -16.71 -31.40
C PRO A 115 -67.67 -15.27 -31.82
N ALA A 116 -68.49 -15.08 -32.85
CA ALA A 116 -68.87 -13.76 -33.36
C ALA A 116 -69.72 -12.99 -32.33
N LEU A 117 -70.69 -13.66 -31.72
CA LEU A 117 -71.52 -13.06 -30.67
C LEU A 117 -70.70 -12.73 -29.41
N SER A 118 -69.73 -13.56 -29.03
CA SER A 118 -68.85 -13.31 -27.89
C SER A 118 -67.91 -12.13 -28.14
N LEU A 119 -67.39 -12.00 -29.36
CA LEU A 119 -66.60 -10.83 -29.78
C LEU A 119 -67.46 -9.56 -29.78
N ALA A 120 -68.68 -9.61 -30.32
CA ALA A 120 -69.62 -8.49 -30.29
C ALA A 120 -70.03 -8.09 -28.87
N LEU A 121 -70.21 -9.07 -27.97
CA LEU A 121 -70.44 -8.82 -26.54
C LEU A 121 -69.23 -8.16 -25.88
N ALA A 122 -68.02 -8.66 -26.14
CA ALA A 122 -66.80 -8.05 -25.62
C ALA A 122 -66.63 -6.62 -26.16
N GLY A 123 -66.88 -6.38 -27.45
CA GLY A 123 -66.91 -5.07 -28.07
C GLY A 123 -67.96 -4.14 -27.46
N GLN A 124 -69.18 -4.64 -27.20
CA GLN A 124 -70.26 -3.92 -26.52
C GLN A 124 -69.82 -3.48 -25.13
N TRP A 125 -69.29 -4.40 -24.32
CA TRP A 125 -68.85 -4.07 -22.98
C TRP A 125 -67.69 -3.09 -23.03
N VAL A 126 -66.67 -3.34 -23.85
CA VAL A 126 -65.57 -2.40 -24.04
C VAL A 126 -66.11 -1.04 -24.48
N PHE A 127 -67.07 -0.93 -25.40
CA PHE A 127 -67.63 0.35 -25.81
C PHE A 127 -68.31 1.09 -24.65
N GLU A 128 -69.20 0.41 -23.93
CA GLU A 128 -69.89 1.00 -22.77
C GLU A 128 -68.91 1.40 -21.67
N PHE A 129 -67.77 0.70 -21.56
CA PHE A 129 -66.72 1.01 -20.59
C PHE A 129 -65.68 2.04 -21.08
N LYS A 130 -65.37 2.09 -22.37
CA LYS A 130 -64.21 2.83 -22.94
C LYS A 130 -64.37 4.35 -22.80
N TYR A 131 -65.60 4.86 -22.84
CA TYR A 131 -65.87 6.28 -22.54
C TYR A 131 -65.65 6.64 -21.05
N ILE A 132 -65.68 5.67 -20.14
CA ILE A 132 -65.62 5.89 -18.69
C ILE A 132 -64.20 5.71 -18.15
N PHE A 133 -63.53 4.64 -18.59
CA PHE A 133 -62.21 4.25 -18.09
C PHE A 133 -61.11 5.25 -18.47
N ALA A 134 -61.21 5.88 -19.63
CA ALA A 134 -60.25 6.89 -20.08
C ALA A 134 -60.38 8.22 -19.31
N LEU A 135 -61.54 8.51 -18.72
CA LEU A 135 -61.83 9.87 -18.23
C LEU A 135 -62.09 9.99 -16.72
N PHE A 136 -62.61 8.97 -16.01
CA PHE A 136 -63.19 9.25 -14.67
C PHE A 136 -62.98 8.23 -13.53
N ALA A 137 -62.24 7.13 -13.73
CA ALA A 137 -62.11 6.10 -12.67
C ALA A 137 -60.65 5.88 -12.21
N LYS A 138 -60.27 6.47 -11.07
CA LYS A 138 -59.02 6.12 -10.36
C LYS A 138 -59.14 4.69 -9.78
N PRO A 139 -58.11 3.84 -9.89
CA PRO A 139 -58.11 2.54 -9.21
C PRO A 139 -58.17 2.73 -7.68
N LYS A 140 -58.79 1.79 -6.96
CA LYS A 140 -58.68 1.72 -5.49
C LYS A 140 -57.20 1.71 -5.09
N ALA A 141 -56.84 2.44 -4.04
CA ALA A 141 -55.46 2.54 -3.57
C ALA A 141 -54.86 1.14 -3.33
N GLY A 142 -53.71 0.85 -3.94
CA GLY A 142 -52.98 -0.41 -3.80
C GLY A 142 -53.20 -1.46 -4.91
N TYR A 143 -53.94 -1.15 -5.97
CA TYR A 143 -54.07 -2.02 -7.14
C TYR A 143 -53.38 -1.43 -8.37
N GLU A 144 -52.35 -2.12 -8.88
CA GLU A 144 -51.81 -1.89 -10.22
C GLU A 144 -52.85 -2.40 -11.22
N SER A 145 -53.36 -1.51 -12.09
CA SER A 145 -54.23 -1.95 -13.18
C SER A 145 -53.43 -2.89 -14.07
N GLY A 146 -53.85 -4.15 -14.17
CA GLY A 146 -53.21 -5.10 -15.06
C GLY A 146 -53.14 -4.50 -16.47
N THR A 147 -51.92 -4.32 -16.98
CA THR A 147 -51.72 -3.88 -18.36
C THR A 147 -52.38 -4.90 -19.27
N PHE A 148 -53.35 -4.43 -20.03
CA PHE A 148 -54.06 -5.17 -21.06
C PHE A 148 -53.05 -5.78 -22.03
N THR A 149 -52.80 -7.09 -21.91
CA THR A 149 -52.04 -7.86 -22.90
C THR A 149 -53.02 -8.73 -23.67
N GLY A 150 -53.86 -8.08 -24.48
CA GLY A 150 -54.60 -8.75 -25.55
C GLY A 150 -53.65 -9.11 -26.69
N ASP A 151 -53.97 -10.17 -27.41
CA ASP A 151 -53.37 -10.40 -28.74
C ASP A 151 -53.66 -9.17 -29.61
N PRO A 152 -52.67 -8.54 -30.27
CA PRO A 152 -52.89 -7.38 -31.14
C PRO A 152 -54.01 -7.58 -32.18
N GLY A 153 -54.24 -8.82 -32.63
CA GLY A 153 -55.35 -9.15 -33.54
C GLY A 153 -56.73 -9.07 -32.87
N MET A 154 -56.80 -9.40 -31.59
CA MET A 154 -58.01 -9.30 -30.77
C MET A 154 -58.34 -7.84 -30.45
N ASP A 155 -57.33 -7.03 -30.16
CA ASP A 155 -57.46 -5.59 -29.90
C ASP A 155 -58.00 -4.85 -31.12
N LEU A 156 -57.50 -5.20 -32.31
CA LEU A 156 -57.96 -4.67 -33.57
C LEU A 156 -59.41 -5.08 -33.87
N ALA A 157 -59.75 -6.35 -33.63
CA ALA A 157 -61.11 -6.86 -33.82
C ALA A 157 -62.11 -6.14 -32.89
N ILE A 158 -61.76 -5.98 -31.61
CA ILE A 158 -62.59 -5.27 -30.62
C ILE A 158 -62.71 -3.78 -30.96
N ALA A 159 -61.63 -3.14 -31.40
CA ALA A 159 -61.66 -1.74 -31.82
C ALA A 159 -62.55 -1.54 -33.05
N ALA A 160 -62.52 -2.46 -34.00
CA ALA A 160 -63.39 -2.46 -35.18
C ALA A 160 -64.87 -2.65 -34.80
N GLU A 161 -65.18 -3.59 -33.89
CA GLU A 161 -66.55 -3.80 -33.39
C GLU A 161 -67.07 -2.59 -32.62
N ALA A 162 -66.25 -1.99 -31.75
CA ALA A 162 -66.62 -0.79 -31.02
C ALA A 162 -66.84 0.42 -31.95
N ALA A 163 -66.08 0.52 -33.04
CA ALA A 163 -66.28 1.56 -34.05
C ALA A 163 -67.56 1.33 -34.87
N SER A 164 -67.85 0.09 -35.25
CA SER A 164 -69.12 -0.31 -35.88
C SER A 164 -70.32 0.03 -35.00
N TYR A 165 -70.21 -0.26 -33.70
CA TYR A 165 -71.21 0.09 -32.70
C TYR A 165 -71.45 1.61 -32.59
N ALA A 166 -70.37 2.41 -32.53
CA ALA A 166 -70.46 3.87 -32.51
C ALA A 166 -71.15 4.46 -33.75
N ALA A 167 -71.01 3.78 -34.89
CA ALA A 167 -71.66 4.15 -36.15
C ALA A 167 -73.16 3.87 -36.15
N PHE A 168 -73.62 2.79 -35.50
CA PHE A 168 -75.06 2.47 -35.37
C PHE A 168 -75.77 3.22 -34.25
N ALA A 169 -75.04 3.65 -33.20
CA ALA A 169 -75.58 4.43 -32.10
C ALA A 169 -75.89 5.89 -32.47
N ASN A 170 -75.21 6.45 -33.47
CA ASN A 170 -75.48 7.79 -33.99
C ASN A 170 -76.34 7.69 -35.25
N ASP A 171 -77.50 8.34 -35.25
CA ASP A 171 -78.54 8.22 -36.27
C ASP A 171 -78.08 8.68 -37.67
N GLY A 172 -77.41 7.78 -38.39
CA GLY A 172 -77.51 7.48 -39.83
C GLY A 172 -77.34 8.55 -40.91
N ARG A 173 -77.14 9.83 -40.63
CA ARG A 173 -77.24 10.88 -41.67
C ARG A 173 -76.02 11.74 -41.94
N ASP A 174 -74.84 11.42 -41.38
CA ASP A 174 -73.64 12.26 -41.56
C ASP A 174 -72.31 11.46 -41.51
N LEU A 175 -72.27 10.32 -42.22
CA LEU A 175 -71.16 9.36 -42.13
C LEU A 175 -69.97 9.71 -43.04
N GLU A 176 -70.21 10.20 -44.26
CA GLU A 176 -69.15 10.47 -45.25
C GLU A 176 -68.25 11.65 -44.83
N ASP A 177 -68.85 12.78 -44.46
CA ASP A 177 -68.14 14.01 -44.04
C ASP A 177 -67.28 13.79 -42.77
N ARG A 178 -67.71 12.87 -41.90
CA ARG A 178 -67.00 12.56 -40.65
C ARG A 178 -65.92 11.50 -40.83
N ILE A 179 -66.09 10.55 -41.75
CA ILE A 179 -65.04 9.58 -42.10
C ILE A 179 -63.86 10.32 -42.75
N GLU A 180 -64.14 11.28 -43.63
CA GLU A 180 -63.09 12.09 -44.27
C GLU A 180 -62.33 12.96 -43.25
N LYS A 181 -63.05 13.67 -42.37
CA LYS A 181 -62.43 14.42 -41.26
C LYS A 181 -61.68 13.53 -40.26
N ALA A 182 -62.19 12.32 -39.99
CA ALA A 182 -61.51 11.36 -39.11
C ALA A 182 -60.24 10.82 -39.75
N LEU A 183 -60.25 10.50 -41.05
CA LEU A 183 -59.07 10.08 -41.82
C LEU A 183 -58.03 11.19 -41.90
N GLU A 184 -58.43 12.44 -42.12
CA GLU A 184 -57.53 13.59 -42.08
C GLU A 184 -56.94 13.79 -40.69
N SER A 185 -57.76 13.70 -39.63
CA SER A 185 -57.28 13.82 -38.25
C SER A 185 -56.32 12.68 -37.87
N GLN A 186 -56.60 11.45 -38.32
CA GLN A 186 -55.72 10.29 -38.14
C GLN A 186 -54.43 10.46 -38.91
N ARG A 187 -54.47 10.95 -40.14
CA ARG A 187 -53.27 11.21 -40.95
C ARG A 187 -52.41 12.31 -40.33
N ALA A 188 -53.01 13.39 -39.84
CA ALA A 188 -52.32 14.43 -39.10
C ALA A 188 -51.73 13.92 -37.77
N GLN A 189 -52.46 13.05 -37.05
CA GLN A 189 -51.93 12.38 -35.86
C GLN A 189 -50.78 11.42 -36.19
N PHE A 190 -50.87 10.66 -37.28
CA PHE A 190 -49.79 9.79 -37.75
C PHE A 190 -48.54 10.57 -38.15
N GLU A 191 -48.68 11.68 -38.87
CA GLU A 191 -47.54 12.56 -39.19
C GLU A 191 -46.93 13.15 -37.92
N THR A 192 -47.75 13.55 -36.94
CA THR A 192 -47.28 14.06 -35.65
C THR A 192 -46.53 12.98 -34.86
N VAL A 193 -47.05 11.75 -34.83
CA VAL A 193 -46.41 10.61 -34.16
C VAL A 193 -45.11 10.21 -34.87
N LEU A 194 -45.06 10.25 -36.21
CA LEU A 194 -43.83 10.02 -36.97
C LEU A 194 -42.78 11.10 -36.69
N LEU A 195 -43.17 12.38 -36.62
CA LEU A 195 -42.30 13.48 -36.24
C LEU A 195 -41.77 13.33 -34.80
N GLN A 196 -42.64 12.97 -33.86
CA GLN A 196 -42.25 12.70 -32.47
C GLN A 196 -41.33 11.47 -32.36
N GLY A 197 -41.60 10.42 -33.14
CA GLY A 197 -40.76 9.23 -33.24
C GLY A 197 -39.38 9.56 -33.82
N GLN A 198 -39.32 10.34 -34.88
CA GLN A 198 -38.06 10.84 -35.47
C GLN A 198 -37.27 11.69 -34.47
N GLN A 199 -37.94 12.59 -33.74
CA GLN A 199 -37.31 13.39 -32.69
C GLN A 199 -36.81 12.53 -31.52
N ALA A 200 -37.56 11.50 -31.12
CA ALA A 200 -37.14 10.57 -30.09
C ALA A 200 -35.91 9.74 -30.53
N VAL A 201 -35.89 9.28 -31.79
CA VAL A 201 -34.74 8.58 -32.38
C VAL A 201 -33.51 9.51 -32.46
N ASN A 202 -33.69 10.77 -32.85
CA ASN A 202 -32.59 11.74 -32.88
C ASN A 202 -32.01 11.99 -31.47
N ARG A 203 -32.86 12.14 -30.45
CA ARG A 203 -32.42 12.27 -29.05
C ARG A 203 -31.71 11.01 -28.54
N LEU A 204 -32.18 9.83 -28.95
CA LEU A 204 -31.51 8.58 -28.62
C LEU A 204 -30.12 8.50 -29.26
N ASN A 205 -29.97 8.90 -30.52
CA ASN A 205 -28.68 8.96 -31.18
C ASN A 205 -27.73 9.96 -30.50
N GLU A 206 -28.22 11.16 -30.13
CA GLU A 206 -27.43 12.13 -29.37
C GLU A 206 -26.96 11.57 -28.02
N ASN A 207 -27.84 10.90 -27.28
CA ASN A 207 -27.48 10.26 -26.01
C ASN A 207 -26.48 9.11 -26.19
N ILE A 208 -26.59 8.33 -27.28
CA ILE A 208 -25.63 7.26 -27.60
C ILE A 208 -24.24 7.86 -27.88
N ILE A 209 -24.17 8.96 -28.64
CA ILE A 209 -22.91 9.66 -28.92
C ILE A 209 -22.30 10.21 -27.62
N ASP A 210 -23.10 10.83 -26.75
CA ASP A 210 -22.63 11.33 -25.44
C ASP A 210 -22.11 10.18 -24.57
N LEU A 211 -22.82 9.06 -24.50
CA LEU A 211 -22.38 7.87 -23.76
C LEU A 211 -21.08 7.28 -24.31
N GLN A 212 -20.92 7.21 -25.64
CA GLN A 212 -19.67 6.77 -26.27
C GLN A 212 -18.52 7.71 -25.94
N SER A 213 -18.76 9.03 -25.95
CA SER A 213 -17.73 10.00 -25.58
C SER A 213 -17.29 9.89 -24.12
N LYS A 214 -18.24 9.61 -23.22
CA LYS A 214 -17.96 9.35 -21.79
C LYS A 214 -17.24 8.03 -21.56
N ASP A 215 -17.57 6.97 -22.30
CA ASP A 215 -16.85 5.70 -22.23
C ASP A 215 -15.38 5.88 -22.63
N GLU A 216 -15.13 6.63 -23.72
CA GLU A 216 -13.77 6.97 -24.16
C GLU A 216 -13.02 7.83 -23.13
N GLU A 217 -13.68 8.84 -22.55
CA GLU A 217 -13.09 9.65 -21.47
C GLU A 217 -12.75 8.80 -20.23
N LEU A 218 -13.62 7.85 -19.86
CA LEU A 218 -13.36 6.95 -18.74
C LEU A 218 -12.22 5.98 -19.04
N ARG A 219 -12.13 5.42 -20.25
CA ARG A 219 -11.02 4.58 -20.68
C ARG A 219 -9.69 5.31 -20.59
N THR A 220 -9.62 6.52 -21.15
CA THR A 220 -8.40 7.33 -21.07
C THR A 220 -8.00 7.69 -19.63
N LYS A 221 -8.97 7.93 -18.73
CA LYS A 221 -8.69 8.11 -17.30
C LYS A 221 -8.18 6.83 -16.62
N ILE A 222 -8.75 5.67 -16.95
CA ILE A 222 -8.31 4.37 -16.42
C ILE A 222 -6.87 4.10 -16.85
N ASP A 223 -6.55 4.30 -18.12
CA ASP A 223 -5.19 4.12 -18.65
C ASP A 223 -4.19 5.07 -17.94
N GLY A 224 -4.59 6.33 -17.71
CA GLY A 224 -3.79 7.28 -16.93
C GLY A 224 -3.60 6.87 -15.46
N TYR A 225 -4.61 6.25 -14.84
CA TYR A 225 -4.48 5.69 -13.49
C TYR A 225 -3.58 4.45 -13.45
N GLU A 226 -3.62 3.58 -14.46
CA GLU A 226 -2.69 2.45 -14.56
C GLU A 226 -1.24 2.94 -14.72
N GLU A 227 -0.99 3.93 -15.58
CA GLU A 227 0.35 4.49 -15.77
C GLU A 227 0.89 5.09 -14.46
N THR A 228 0.08 5.86 -13.75
CA THR A 228 0.47 6.44 -12.45
C THR A 228 0.70 5.39 -11.38
N LEU A 229 -0.10 4.32 -11.32
CA LEU A 229 0.13 3.19 -10.41
C LEU A 229 1.45 2.48 -10.71
N VAL A 230 1.77 2.26 -11.99
CA VAL A 230 3.05 1.67 -12.40
C VAL A 230 4.22 2.56 -12.00
N ASP A 231 4.13 3.88 -12.16
CA ASP A 231 5.17 4.82 -11.72
C ASP A 231 5.32 4.81 -10.19
N LEU A 232 4.21 4.80 -9.45
CA LEU A 232 4.25 4.74 -7.98
C LEU A 232 4.87 3.44 -7.46
N ILE A 233 4.59 2.29 -8.09
CA ILE A 233 5.21 1.01 -7.76
C ILE A 233 6.73 1.08 -8.00
N LYS A 234 7.17 1.66 -9.13
CA LYS A 234 8.60 1.84 -9.43
C LYS A 234 9.28 2.76 -8.41
N ARG A 235 8.65 3.89 -8.06
CA ARG A 235 9.17 4.81 -7.04
C ARG A 235 9.28 4.16 -5.68
N ARG A 236 8.29 3.35 -5.28
CA ARG A 236 8.33 2.60 -4.03
C ARG A 236 9.48 1.59 -4.02
N ALA A 237 9.65 0.81 -5.08
CA ALA A 237 10.76 -0.14 -5.18
C ALA A 237 12.13 0.56 -5.14
N ALA A 238 12.25 1.73 -5.77
CA ALA A 238 13.46 2.55 -5.70
C ALA A 238 13.69 3.13 -4.28
N ALA A 239 12.63 3.52 -3.58
CA ALA A 239 12.71 3.97 -2.19
C ALA A 239 13.12 2.84 -1.24
N ASP A 240 12.55 1.64 -1.39
CA ASP A 240 12.88 0.46 -0.59
C ASP A 240 14.36 0.08 -0.76
N THR A 241 14.87 0.07 -2.00
CA THR A 241 16.30 -0.20 -2.26
C THR A 241 17.22 0.89 -1.68
N ALA A 242 16.81 2.16 -1.76
CA ALA A 242 17.53 3.27 -1.13
C ALA A 242 17.54 3.17 0.40
N LEU A 243 16.43 2.75 1.02
CA LEU A 243 16.33 2.53 2.47
C LEU A 243 17.22 1.38 2.93
N THR A 244 17.22 0.24 2.23
CA THR A 244 18.14 -0.86 2.56
C THR A 244 19.60 -0.46 2.42
N GLY A 245 19.93 0.34 1.41
CA GLY A 245 21.29 0.87 1.23
C GLY A 245 21.65 1.89 2.32
N LEU A 246 20.68 2.66 2.83
CA LEU A 246 20.89 3.59 3.93
C LEU A 246 21.08 2.83 5.25
N GLU A 247 20.26 1.82 5.54
CA GLU A 247 20.42 0.96 6.72
C GLU A 247 21.79 0.28 6.74
N GLU A 248 22.26 -0.24 5.60
CA GLU A 248 23.60 -0.82 5.51
C GLU A 248 24.69 0.22 5.78
N ARG A 249 24.54 1.45 5.27
CA ARG A 249 25.49 2.55 5.52
C ARG A 249 25.47 3.03 6.97
N VAL A 250 24.29 3.10 7.59
CA VAL A 250 24.13 3.47 9.00
C VAL A 250 24.73 2.39 9.89
N SER A 251 24.42 1.12 9.67
CA SER A 251 25.01 0.00 10.40
C SER A 251 26.54 -0.03 10.26
N LYS A 252 27.08 0.16 9.05
CA LYS A 252 28.53 0.29 8.84
C LYS A 252 29.11 1.51 9.57
N SER A 253 28.37 2.61 9.66
CA SER A 253 28.80 3.82 10.37
C SER A 253 28.83 3.59 11.89
N ASP A 254 27.83 2.92 12.45
CA ASP A 254 27.77 2.60 13.88
C ASP A 254 28.91 1.64 14.27
N ASP A 255 29.15 0.61 13.46
CA ASP A 255 30.30 -0.29 13.64
C ASP A 255 31.63 0.47 13.60
N ASN A 256 31.77 1.42 12.66
CA ASN A 256 32.97 2.24 12.56
C ASN A 256 33.14 3.18 13.75
N ILE A 257 32.05 3.74 14.29
CA ILE A 257 32.07 4.60 15.49
C ILE A 257 32.47 3.78 16.72
N GLU A 258 31.94 2.57 16.88
CA GLU A 258 32.31 1.67 17.98
C GLU A 258 33.78 1.27 17.90
N LYS A 259 34.25 0.89 16.70
CA LYS A 259 35.68 0.59 16.45
C LYS A 259 36.57 1.77 16.77
N PHE A 260 36.20 2.98 16.31
CA PHE A 260 36.96 4.20 16.56
C PHE A 260 37.01 4.56 18.05
N THR A 261 35.89 4.42 18.76
CA THR A 261 35.82 4.66 20.22
C THR A 261 36.72 3.70 20.98
N LYS A 262 36.68 2.41 20.66
CA LYS A 262 37.58 1.39 21.24
C LYS A 262 39.05 1.67 20.90
N ALA A 263 39.36 2.15 19.70
CA ALA A 263 40.71 2.52 19.31
C ALA A 263 41.23 3.75 20.09
N ILE A 264 40.37 4.75 20.34
CA ILE A 264 40.70 5.90 21.19
C ILE A 264 40.98 5.48 22.62
N GLU A 265 40.12 4.64 23.21
CA GLU A 265 40.28 4.15 24.58
C GLU A 265 41.62 3.40 24.73
N ARG A 266 41.96 2.54 23.78
CA ARG A 266 43.26 1.85 23.74
C ARG A 266 44.43 2.81 23.58
N LYS A 267 44.30 3.83 22.72
CA LYS A 267 45.33 4.86 22.52
C LYS A 267 45.59 5.63 23.82
N TYR A 268 44.55 5.97 24.58
CA TYR A 268 44.70 6.59 25.90
C TYR A 268 45.36 5.66 26.92
N ALA A 269 44.96 4.38 26.96
CA ALA A 269 45.59 3.39 27.84
C ALA A 269 47.08 3.18 27.53
N MET A 270 47.46 3.21 26.25
CA MET A 270 48.86 3.06 25.82
C MET A 270 49.66 4.36 25.85
N GLY A 271 49.00 5.52 25.90
CA GLY A 271 49.63 6.84 25.97
C GLY A 271 50.55 6.98 27.19
N ALA A 272 50.11 6.51 28.36
CA ALA A 272 50.93 6.55 29.58
C ALA A 272 52.23 5.73 29.44
N THR A 273 52.15 4.55 28.83
CA THR A 273 53.32 3.69 28.58
C THR A 273 54.25 4.31 27.54
N ARG A 274 53.71 4.94 26.49
CA ARG A 274 54.48 5.66 25.48
C ARG A 274 55.25 6.83 26.11
N ASP A 275 54.57 7.63 26.92
CA ASP A 275 55.17 8.78 27.59
C ASP A 275 56.26 8.34 28.58
N TYR A 276 56.05 7.23 29.28
CA TYR A 276 57.07 6.61 30.12
C TYR A 276 58.34 6.27 29.33
N TRP A 277 58.24 5.56 28.20
CA TRP A 277 59.41 5.20 27.39
C TRP A 277 60.09 6.41 26.76
N ASN A 278 59.32 7.39 26.30
CA ASN A 278 59.86 8.65 25.79
C ASN A 278 60.64 9.42 26.87
N ASN A 279 60.09 9.51 28.08
CA ASN A 279 60.77 10.14 29.20
C ASN A 279 62.02 9.35 29.64
N GLN A 280 61.95 8.02 29.59
CA GLN A 280 63.09 7.15 29.87
C GLN A 280 64.20 7.34 28.83
N ALA A 281 63.88 7.44 27.54
CA ALA A 281 64.83 7.72 26.47
C ALA A 281 65.53 9.08 26.66
N LYS A 282 64.78 10.12 27.03
CA LYS A 282 65.33 11.45 27.33
C LYS A 282 66.23 11.44 28.56
N THR A 283 65.81 10.75 29.62
CA THR A 283 66.59 10.64 30.86
C THR A 283 67.90 9.90 30.61
N ALA A 284 67.84 8.74 29.96
CA ALA A 284 69.01 7.96 29.60
C ALA A 284 69.94 8.71 28.63
N GLY A 285 69.39 9.42 27.65
CA GLY A 285 70.16 10.27 26.73
C GLY A 285 70.87 11.42 27.45
N ARG A 286 70.21 12.07 28.42
CA ARG A 286 70.84 13.08 29.27
C ARG A 286 71.98 12.47 30.09
N ASP A 287 71.76 11.31 30.70
CA ASP A 287 72.76 10.63 31.52
C ASP A 287 73.99 10.21 30.68
N PHE A 288 73.79 9.83 29.42
CA PHE A 288 74.86 9.60 28.46
C PHE A 288 75.67 10.88 28.23
N TRP A 289 75.04 12.00 27.91
CA TRP A 289 75.75 13.28 27.70
C TRP A 289 76.50 13.77 28.93
N ILE A 290 75.94 13.58 30.14
CA ILE A 290 76.64 13.87 31.40
C ILE A 290 77.89 13.00 31.52
N SER A 291 77.80 11.70 31.21
CA SER A 291 78.96 10.80 31.27
C SER A 291 80.03 11.14 30.23
N VAL A 292 79.65 11.53 29.01
CA VAL A 292 80.55 12.02 27.97
C VAL A 292 81.24 13.30 28.43
N PHE A 293 80.51 14.23 29.04
CA PHE A 293 81.08 15.45 29.59
C PHE A 293 82.09 15.16 30.70
N ILE A 294 81.78 14.27 31.66
CA ILE A 294 82.72 13.85 32.71
C ILE A 294 83.97 13.22 32.10
N MET A 295 83.82 12.36 31.11
CA MET A 295 84.95 11.74 30.40
C MET A 295 85.79 12.78 29.65
N ALA A 296 85.15 13.73 28.97
CA ALA A 296 85.83 14.81 28.26
C ALA A 296 86.61 15.71 29.24
N VAL A 297 86.03 16.05 30.38
CA VAL A 297 86.74 16.80 31.44
C VAL A 297 87.93 16.00 31.97
N LEU A 298 87.80 14.68 32.16
CA LEU A 298 88.89 13.83 32.64
C LEU A 298 90.04 13.76 31.63
N LEU A 299 89.74 13.55 30.34
CA LEU A 299 90.75 13.40 29.29
C LEU A 299 91.33 14.74 28.83
N ILE A 300 90.47 15.69 28.46
CA ILE A 300 90.87 17.00 27.96
C ILE A 300 91.36 17.88 29.11
N GLY A 301 90.64 17.92 30.24
CA GLY A 301 91.07 18.66 31.42
C GLY A 301 92.36 18.10 32.02
N GLY A 302 92.51 16.77 32.05
CA GLY A 302 93.78 16.12 32.39
C GLY A 302 94.93 16.53 31.47
N ALA A 303 94.73 16.52 30.16
CA ALA A 303 95.74 16.96 29.20
C ALA A 303 96.07 18.46 29.33
N LEU A 304 95.06 19.32 29.51
CA LEU A 304 95.26 20.77 29.68
C LEU A 304 96.02 21.09 30.97
N THR A 305 95.68 20.44 32.08
CA THR A 305 96.42 20.61 33.35
C THR A 305 97.86 20.13 33.23
N LEU A 306 98.13 19.04 32.49
CA LEU A 306 99.49 18.62 32.18
C LEU A 306 100.25 19.64 31.32
N ILE A 307 99.63 20.22 30.29
CA ILE A 307 100.29 21.19 29.38
C ILE A 307 100.58 22.51 30.10
N PHE A 308 99.57 23.11 30.75
CA PHE A 308 99.69 24.44 31.35
C PHE A 308 100.30 24.41 32.76
N GLY A 309 100.11 23.31 33.50
CA GLY A 309 100.60 23.12 34.86
C GLY A 309 101.87 22.29 34.97
N HIS A 310 102.54 21.96 33.84
CA HIS A 310 103.69 21.05 33.83
C HIS A 310 104.78 21.44 34.85
N THR A 311 105.07 22.72 35.05
CA THR A 311 106.09 23.18 36.00
C THR A 311 105.74 22.85 37.45
N ALA A 312 104.49 23.09 37.87
CA ALA A 312 104.02 22.75 39.21
C ALA A 312 104.01 21.23 39.42
N ILE A 313 103.55 20.48 38.42
CA ILE A 313 103.53 19.01 38.46
C ILE A 313 104.96 18.46 38.55
N LEU A 314 105.88 18.93 37.70
CA LEU A 314 107.28 18.52 37.73
C LEU A 314 107.95 18.86 39.06
N ASN A 315 107.66 20.03 39.65
CA ASN A 315 108.19 20.40 40.97
C ASN A 315 107.65 19.47 42.07
N THR A 316 106.35 19.17 42.09
CA THR A 316 105.78 18.22 43.07
C THR A 316 106.31 16.80 42.88
N LEU A 317 106.49 16.36 41.63
CA LEU A 317 107.10 15.07 41.33
C LEU A 317 108.58 15.06 41.75
N GLN A 318 109.33 16.14 41.55
CA GLN A 318 110.69 16.29 42.05
C GLN A 318 110.73 16.29 43.59
N ASP A 319 109.80 16.94 44.28
CA ASP A 319 109.75 16.88 45.75
C ASP A 319 109.47 15.46 46.26
N ILE A 320 108.62 14.70 45.56
CA ILE A 320 108.30 13.31 45.90
C ILE A 320 109.45 12.36 45.52
N LEU A 321 110.14 12.58 44.39
CA LEU A 321 111.22 11.72 43.89
C LEU A 321 112.61 12.06 44.47
N ILE A 322 112.87 13.32 44.80
CA ILE A 322 114.19 13.88 45.14
C ILE A 322 114.24 14.36 46.60
N THR A 323 113.21 14.13 47.43
CA THR A 323 113.33 14.42 48.87
C THR A 323 114.61 13.77 49.40
N PRO A 324 115.51 14.52 50.07
CA PRO A 324 116.91 14.24 49.93
C PRO A 324 117.34 13.08 50.81
N GLU A 325 117.87 12.07 50.16
CA GLU A 325 118.86 11.14 50.72
C GLU A 325 120.13 11.88 51.19
N SER A 326 120.24 13.20 50.93
CA SER A 326 121.40 14.02 51.30
C SER A 326 121.48 14.45 52.78
N LEU A 327 120.67 13.88 53.70
CA LEU A 327 120.71 14.25 55.12
C LEU A 327 120.99 13.11 56.10
N ARG A 328 121.15 11.84 55.67
CA ARG A 328 121.59 10.74 56.56
C ARG A 328 122.52 9.76 55.84
N PRO A 329 123.82 9.72 56.15
CA PRO A 329 124.78 8.85 55.46
C PRO A 329 124.66 7.35 55.79
N ASP A 330 123.72 6.92 56.65
CA ASP A 330 123.66 5.55 57.21
C ASP A 330 122.34 4.79 56.94
N LEU A 331 121.71 4.97 55.76
CA LEU A 331 120.51 4.18 55.41
C LEU A 331 120.90 2.78 54.90
N THR A 332 120.34 1.76 55.53
CA THR A 332 120.49 0.36 55.09
C THR A 332 119.75 0.10 53.77
N LEU A 333 120.24 -0.83 52.93
CA LEU A 333 119.66 -1.18 51.62
C LEU A 333 118.14 -1.44 51.68
N ILE A 334 117.66 -2.01 52.80
CA ILE A 334 116.25 -2.31 53.05
C ILE A 334 115.40 -1.04 53.25
N GLN A 335 115.95 0.00 53.88
CA GLN A 335 115.24 1.27 54.07
C GLN A 335 115.12 2.04 52.76
N LEU A 336 116.14 1.96 51.89
CA LEU A 336 116.12 2.58 50.56
C LEU A 336 115.05 1.97 49.64
N THR A 337 114.88 0.65 49.70
CA THR A 337 113.84 -0.05 48.91
C THR A 337 112.44 0.28 49.43
N VAL A 338 112.24 0.36 50.75
CA VAL A 338 110.94 0.74 51.35
C VAL A 338 110.54 2.17 50.96
N ILE A 339 111.46 3.13 50.99
CA ILE A 339 111.19 4.52 50.59
C ILE A 339 110.83 4.58 49.10
N SER A 340 111.58 3.87 48.24
CA SER A 340 111.31 3.81 46.80
C SER A 340 109.95 3.20 46.48
N ILE A 341 109.56 2.13 47.18
CA ILE A 341 108.25 1.49 47.03
C ILE A 341 107.14 2.46 47.46
N ASN A 342 107.29 3.16 48.58
CA ASN A 342 106.29 4.12 49.06
C ASN A 342 106.08 5.28 48.07
N ARG A 343 107.17 5.79 47.47
CA ARG A 343 107.12 6.80 46.39
C ARG A 343 106.41 6.28 45.14
N LEU A 344 106.67 5.04 44.76
CA LEU A 344 105.99 4.41 43.62
C LEU A 344 104.49 4.28 43.88
N ILE A 345 104.09 3.87 45.09
CA ILE A 345 102.67 3.76 45.47
C ILE A 345 101.96 5.12 45.38
N LEU A 346 102.61 6.21 45.79
CA LEU A 346 102.03 7.57 45.70
C LEU A 346 101.70 8.01 44.27
N ILE A 347 102.36 7.46 43.25
CA ILE A 347 102.10 7.76 41.84
C ILE A 347 101.16 6.72 41.22
N VAL A 348 101.41 5.43 41.50
CA VAL A 348 100.67 4.31 40.90
C VAL A 348 99.24 4.24 41.43
N LEU A 349 99.01 4.51 42.72
CA LEU A 349 97.68 4.41 43.32
C LEU A 349 96.69 5.43 42.72
N PRO A 350 96.99 6.74 42.63
CA PRO A 350 96.12 7.70 41.95
C PRO A 350 95.88 7.37 40.48
N LEU A 351 96.92 6.90 39.77
CA LEU A 351 96.79 6.51 38.36
C LEU A 351 95.85 5.30 38.20
N ALA A 352 96.00 4.27 39.04
CA ALA A 352 95.12 3.11 39.05
C ALA A 352 93.67 3.49 39.39
N LEU A 353 93.47 4.40 40.35
CA LEU A 353 92.14 4.93 40.69
C LEU A 353 91.52 5.72 39.53
N LEU A 354 92.29 6.52 38.80
CA LEU A 354 91.82 7.24 37.61
C LEU A 354 91.40 6.27 36.49
N ILE A 355 92.20 5.24 36.21
CA ILE A 355 91.87 4.21 35.22
C ILE A 355 90.60 3.47 35.64
N TRP A 356 90.49 3.10 36.92
CA TRP A 356 89.31 2.43 37.45
C TRP A 356 88.05 3.31 37.36
N PHE A 357 88.17 4.58 37.71
CA PHE A 357 87.08 5.55 37.60
C PHE A 357 86.67 5.76 36.14
N ALA A 358 87.62 5.94 35.22
CA ALA A 358 87.35 6.03 33.79
C ALA A 358 86.59 4.77 33.29
N ARG A 359 87.01 3.58 33.74
CA ARG A 359 86.30 2.33 33.43
C ARG A 359 84.86 2.32 33.93
N LEU A 360 84.59 2.84 35.13
CA LEU A 360 83.22 2.98 35.65
C LEU A 360 82.39 3.95 34.81
N VAL A 361 82.96 5.09 34.42
CA VAL A 361 82.29 6.08 33.58
C VAL A 361 81.96 5.49 32.20
N VAL A 362 82.90 4.77 31.56
CA VAL A 362 82.64 4.07 30.29
C VAL A 362 81.52 3.04 30.43
N ARG A 363 81.53 2.25 31.51
CA ARG A 363 80.46 1.26 31.77
C ARG A 363 79.09 1.94 31.95
N TYR A 364 79.05 3.06 32.67
CA TYR A 364 77.84 3.85 32.84
C TYR A 364 77.36 4.46 31.52
N MET A 365 78.28 5.02 30.73
CA MET A 365 78.03 5.57 29.41
C MET A 365 77.39 4.54 28.47
N ASN A 366 77.98 3.35 28.36
CA ASN A 366 77.44 2.26 27.54
C ASN A 366 76.05 1.81 28.02
N ARG A 367 75.84 1.73 29.34
CA ARG A 367 74.51 1.42 29.91
C ARG A 367 73.48 2.49 29.55
N SER A 368 73.82 3.77 29.67
CA SER A 368 72.90 4.86 29.34
C SER A 368 72.56 4.92 27.85
N LEU A 369 73.53 4.65 26.97
CA LEU A 369 73.29 4.57 25.53
C LEU A 369 72.37 3.40 25.17
N ALA A 370 72.66 2.20 25.69
CA ALA A 370 71.82 1.02 25.46
C ALA A 370 70.38 1.20 25.99
N LEU A 371 70.21 1.86 27.14
CA LEU A 371 68.89 2.19 27.68
C LEU A 371 68.14 3.22 26.82
N ALA A 372 68.84 4.20 26.26
CA ALA A 372 68.24 5.18 25.37
C ALA A 372 67.77 4.52 24.06
N ASP A 373 68.60 3.66 23.46
CA ASP A 373 68.27 2.94 22.22
C ASP A 373 67.09 1.96 22.44
N ASP A 374 67.08 1.18 23.52
CA ASP A 374 65.97 0.27 23.84
C ASP A 374 64.65 1.05 24.05
N ALA A 375 64.70 2.17 24.77
CA ALA A 375 63.52 3.00 24.99
C ALA A 375 62.98 3.62 23.69
N GLN A 376 63.85 4.07 22.78
CA GLN A 376 63.47 4.57 21.46
C GLN A 376 62.86 3.46 20.58
N LEU A 377 63.45 2.26 20.58
CA LEU A 377 62.92 1.11 19.84
C LEU A 377 61.52 0.72 20.36
N ARG A 378 61.32 0.67 21.68
CA ARG A 378 60.01 0.38 22.28
C ARG A 378 58.97 1.46 21.97
N GLN A 379 59.38 2.72 21.95
CA GLN A 379 58.50 3.81 21.52
C GLN A 379 58.09 3.65 20.04
N ALA A 380 59.03 3.36 19.14
CA ALA A 380 58.76 3.17 17.72
C ALA A 380 57.86 1.94 17.46
N MET A 381 58.08 0.84 18.20
CA MET A 381 57.22 -0.34 18.14
C MET A 381 55.80 -0.04 18.65
N MET A 382 55.66 0.72 19.74
CA MET A 382 54.35 1.16 20.24
C MET A 382 53.60 2.05 19.23
N ASP A 383 54.31 3.01 18.62
CA ASP A 383 53.72 3.90 17.61
C ASP A 383 53.29 3.12 16.36
N THR A 384 54.07 2.11 15.96
CA THR A 384 53.72 1.19 14.86
C THR A 384 52.53 0.32 15.22
N PHE A 385 52.50 -0.24 16.44
CA PHE A 385 51.38 -1.03 16.94
C PHE A 385 50.08 -0.23 16.95
N LEU A 386 50.10 0.99 17.49
CA LEU A 386 48.93 1.87 17.52
C LEU A 386 48.43 2.20 16.12
N ARG A 387 49.36 2.44 15.18
CA ARG A 387 48.98 2.73 13.79
C ARG A 387 48.36 1.53 13.10
N LEU A 388 48.93 0.34 13.28
CA LEU A 388 48.40 -0.90 12.69
C LEU A 388 47.09 -1.36 13.35
N ASP A 389 46.91 -1.11 14.65
CA ASP A 389 45.65 -1.43 15.35
C ASP A 389 44.50 -0.52 14.88
N ILE A 390 44.83 0.72 14.50
CA ILE A 390 43.87 1.69 13.94
C ILE A 390 43.60 1.41 12.45
N ASP A 391 44.65 1.16 11.65
CA ASP A 391 44.56 1.11 10.18
C ASP A 391 44.27 -0.30 9.61
N SER A 392 44.53 -1.38 10.34
CA SER A 392 44.60 -2.73 9.73
C SER A 392 43.90 -3.87 10.47
N GLU A 393 43.08 -3.59 11.49
CA GLU A 393 42.37 -4.62 12.29
C GLU A 393 43.26 -5.84 12.61
N LEU A 394 44.40 -5.60 13.27
CA LEU A 394 45.31 -6.67 13.70
C LEU A 394 44.53 -7.83 14.35
N SER A 395 44.77 -9.05 13.87
CA SER A 395 44.22 -10.26 14.49
C SER A 395 44.69 -10.37 15.95
N LYS A 396 43.96 -11.14 16.78
CA LYS A 396 44.34 -11.33 18.19
C LYS A 396 45.73 -11.97 18.32
N GLU A 397 46.08 -12.83 17.37
CA GLU A 397 47.35 -13.51 17.25
C GLU A 397 48.49 -12.52 16.94
N GLU A 398 48.33 -11.67 15.91
CA GLU A 398 49.32 -10.64 15.55
C GLU A 398 49.49 -9.60 16.65
N ARG A 399 48.38 -9.24 17.33
CA ARG A 399 48.40 -8.35 18.50
C ARG A 399 49.21 -8.96 19.64
N ASN A 400 49.02 -10.24 19.94
CA ASN A 400 49.77 -10.94 20.98
C ASN A 400 51.26 -11.03 20.62
N VAL A 401 51.60 -11.26 19.35
CA VAL A 401 52.99 -11.25 18.87
C VAL A 401 53.61 -9.86 19.06
N MET A 402 52.94 -8.78 18.66
CA MET A 402 53.46 -7.42 18.84
C MET A 402 53.59 -7.03 20.30
N LEU A 403 52.61 -7.34 21.14
CA LEU A 403 52.69 -7.10 22.58
C LEU A 403 53.82 -7.91 23.23
N SER A 404 54.02 -9.16 22.81
CA SER A 404 55.14 -9.98 23.29
C SER A 404 56.50 -9.41 22.90
N ALA A 405 56.61 -8.81 21.70
CA ALA A 405 57.82 -8.13 21.25
C ALA A 405 58.07 -6.84 22.06
N LEU A 406 57.02 -6.09 22.37
CA LEU A 406 57.09 -4.83 23.12
C LEU A 406 57.53 -5.01 24.58
N TYR A 407 57.11 -6.10 25.22
CA TYR A 407 57.44 -6.41 26.60
C TYR A 407 58.65 -7.35 26.75
N ARG A 408 59.34 -7.69 25.66
CA ARG A 408 60.54 -8.53 25.73
C ARG A 408 61.67 -7.78 26.47
N PRO A 409 62.49 -8.48 27.28
CA PRO A 409 63.72 -7.91 27.82
C PRO A 409 64.59 -7.39 26.67
N GLY A 410 65.13 -6.18 26.83
CA GLY A 410 66.02 -5.57 25.84
C GLY A 410 67.26 -6.44 25.59
N PRO A 411 67.91 -6.30 24.42
CA PRO A 411 69.14 -7.04 24.12
C PRO A 411 70.20 -6.79 25.20
N GLY A 412 70.72 -7.86 25.81
CA GLY A 412 71.65 -7.79 26.95
C GLY A 412 71.00 -7.79 28.35
N GLN A 413 69.66 -7.84 28.44
CA GLN A 413 68.91 -8.10 29.68
C GLN A 413 68.16 -9.43 29.67
N SER A 414 68.44 -10.31 28.70
CA SER A 414 68.13 -11.71 28.91
C SER A 414 68.88 -12.13 30.16
N PRO A 415 68.27 -12.87 31.11
CA PRO A 415 69.09 -13.88 31.75
C PRO A 415 69.70 -14.62 30.56
N ASP A 416 71.02 -14.61 30.43
CA ASP A 416 71.65 -15.87 30.07
C ASP A 416 70.88 -16.88 30.92
N LEU A 417 70.13 -17.80 30.27
CA LEU A 417 69.55 -18.91 31.00
C LEU A 417 70.64 -19.33 31.98
N PRO A 418 70.41 -19.28 33.30
CA PRO A 418 71.38 -19.87 34.18
C PRO A 418 71.52 -21.29 33.66
N ASP A 419 72.71 -21.65 33.19
CA ASP A 419 73.07 -22.99 32.77
C ASP A 419 73.16 -23.85 34.04
N PHE A 420 72.13 -23.79 34.88
CA PHE A 420 71.90 -24.70 35.98
C PHE A 420 71.17 -25.87 35.35
N PRO A 421 71.77 -27.07 35.36
CA PRO A 421 71.07 -28.26 34.92
C PRO A 421 69.78 -28.34 35.72
N ASN A 422 68.67 -28.44 35.01
CA ASN A 422 67.33 -28.54 35.55
C ASN A 422 67.36 -29.68 36.59
N VAL A 423 67.31 -29.34 37.88
CA VAL A 423 67.50 -30.33 38.97
C VAL A 423 66.44 -31.45 38.88
N ILE A 424 65.32 -31.15 38.23
CA ILE A 424 64.23 -32.06 37.89
C ILE A 424 64.63 -33.08 36.81
N GLU A 425 65.47 -32.73 35.84
CA GLU A 425 66.04 -33.69 34.89
C GLU A 425 67.09 -34.58 35.56
N LEU A 426 67.86 -34.05 36.53
CA LEU A 426 68.84 -34.85 37.27
C LEU A 426 68.16 -35.90 38.17
N ILE A 427 67.02 -35.55 38.78
CA ILE A 427 66.22 -36.46 39.60
C ILE A 427 65.51 -37.54 38.75
N ASN A 428 65.03 -37.18 37.56
CA ASN A 428 64.40 -38.15 36.64
C ASN A 428 65.40 -39.05 35.90
N LYS A 429 66.70 -38.71 35.92
CA LYS A 429 67.78 -39.48 35.29
C LYS A 429 68.56 -40.35 36.27
N ILE A 430 68.22 -40.31 37.57
CA ILE A 430 68.66 -41.32 38.53
C ILE A 430 67.75 -42.54 38.33
N PRO A 431 68.25 -43.66 37.78
CA PRO A 431 67.47 -44.89 37.79
C PRO A 431 67.26 -45.26 39.26
N ILE A 432 66.02 -45.24 39.72
CA ILE A 432 65.62 -45.94 40.94
C ILE A 432 65.76 -47.43 40.60
N GLY A 433 66.96 -47.95 40.87
CA GLY A 433 67.26 -49.37 40.83
C GLY A 433 66.39 -50.09 41.85
N LYS A 434 65.87 -51.24 41.42
CA LYS A 434 65.18 -52.26 42.21
C LYS A 434 65.95 -52.68 43.45
#